data_AF-A0A1C5MWF2-F1
#
_entry.id   AF-A0A1C5MWF2-F1
#
_cell.length_a   1.000
_cell.length_b   1.000
_cell.length_c   1.000
_cell.angle_alpha   90.00
_cell.angle_beta   90.00
_cell.angle_gamma   90.00
#
_symmetry.space_group_name_H-M   'P 1'
#
loop_
_entity.id
_entity.type
_entity.pdbx_description
1 polymer ?
#
loop_
_entity_poly.entity_id
_entity_poly.type
_entity_poly.pdbx_seq_one_letter_code
_entity_poly.pdbx_strand_id
1 'polypeptide(L)'
;MSRTFYSEYVNHCLRFYARHDRPKFHSEADKHNWAACDSALKSFSDNDRAMLLYIYREGDTVPDNIYQLAKSKGISQDSIWKLVNELERKVAKRRGLL
;
A
#
# COMPACT_ATOMS: atom_id res chain seq x y z
N MET A 1 -6.98 10.62 -11.22
CA MET A 1 -7.04 9.26 -11.80
C MET A 1 -8.36 8.61 -11.37
N SER A 2 -9.04 7.89 -12.25
CA SER A 2 -10.28 7.20 -11.90
C SER A 2 -9.99 6.09 -10.89
N ARG A 3 -10.82 6.01 -9.85
CA ARG A 3 -10.72 5.00 -8.80
C ARG A 3 -11.03 3.63 -9.42
N THR A 4 -10.08 2.69 -9.38
CA THR A 4 -10.32 1.32 -9.84
C THR A 4 -11.23 0.60 -8.84
N PHE A 5 -12.05 -0.34 -9.29
CA PHE A 5 -13.02 -1.05 -8.45
C PHE A 5 -12.38 -1.72 -7.21
N TYR A 6 -11.14 -2.18 -7.32
CA TYR A 6 -10.41 -2.84 -6.23
C TYR A 6 -9.66 -1.88 -5.29
N SER A 7 -9.53 -0.60 -5.63
CA SER A 7 -8.64 0.33 -4.92
C SER A 7 -9.01 0.50 -3.44
N GLU A 8 -10.28 0.60 -3.10
CA GLU A 8 -10.71 0.73 -1.69
C GLU A 8 -10.38 -0.51 -0.87
N TYR A 9 -10.62 -1.69 -1.43
CA TYR A 9 -10.30 -2.96 -0.78
C TYR A 9 -8.79 -3.12 -0.58
N VAL A 10 -8.01 -2.85 -1.62
CA VAL A 10 -6.55 -2.93 -1.56
C VAL A 10 -5.98 -1.90 -0.59
N ASN A 11 -6.53 -0.68 -0.56
CA ASN A 11 -6.15 0.35 0.39
C ASN A 11 -6.38 -0.11 1.84
N HIS A 12 -7.54 -0.71 2.12
CA HIS A 12 -7.84 -1.30 3.42
C HIS A 12 -6.81 -2.36 3.82
N CYS A 13 -6.48 -3.29 2.90
CA CYS A 13 -5.48 -4.33 3.15
C CYS A 13 -4.09 -3.73 3.46
N LEU A 14 -3.66 -2.75 2.67
CA LEU A 14 -2.36 -2.10 2.83
C LEU A 14 -2.27 -1.27 4.12
N ARG A 15 -3.33 -0.56 4.49
CA ARG A 15 -3.41 0.15 5.77
C ARG A 15 -3.35 -0.80 6.95
N PHE A 16 -4.08 -1.92 6.88
CA PHE A 16 -4.02 -2.95 7.91
C PHE A 16 -2.60 -3.50 8.05
N TYR A 17 -1.97 -3.85 6.93
CA TYR A 17 -0.59 -4.35 6.90
C TYR A 17 0.41 -3.36 7.50
N ALA A 18 0.37 -2.09 7.08
CA ALA A 18 1.36 -1.09 7.47
C ALA A 18 1.29 -0.69 8.97
N ARG A 19 0.13 -0.89 9.61
CA ARG A 19 -0.15 -0.46 10.98
C ARG A 19 0.02 -1.56 12.04
N HIS A 20 0.13 -2.83 11.65
CA HIS A 20 0.10 -3.95 12.60
C HIS A 20 1.34 -4.84 12.48
N ASP A 21 2.36 -4.64 13.32
CA ASP A 21 3.54 -5.54 13.32
C ASP A 21 3.22 -6.96 13.82
N ARG A 22 2.12 -7.12 14.57
CA ARG A 22 1.62 -8.41 15.08
C ARG A 22 0.13 -8.54 14.77
N PRO A 23 -0.24 -8.89 13.53
CA PRO A 23 -1.64 -8.96 13.13
C PRO A 23 -2.37 -10.10 13.84
N LYS A 24 -3.62 -9.83 14.24
CA LYS A 24 -4.58 -10.87 14.61
C LYS A 24 -5.49 -11.11 13.42
N PHE A 25 -5.51 -12.33 12.91
CA PHE A 25 -6.37 -12.71 11.80
C PHE A 25 -7.65 -13.32 12.34
N HIS A 26 -8.79 -12.87 11.83
CA HIS A 26 -10.11 -13.38 12.21
C HIS A 26 -10.68 -14.31 11.14
N SER A 27 -10.09 -14.32 9.95
CA SER A 27 -10.49 -15.17 8.83
C SER A 27 -9.30 -15.62 7.97
N GLU A 28 -9.50 -16.65 7.15
CA GLU A 28 -8.55 -17.02 6.10
C GLU A 28 -8.38 -15.90 5.06
N ALA A 29 -9.42 -15.11 4.82
CA ALA A 29 -9.32 -13.95 3.94
C ALA A 29 -8.31 -12.93 4.48
N ASP A 30 -8.27 -12.68 5.79
CA ASP A 30 -7.28 -11.77 6.41
C ASP A 30 -5.85 -12.28 6.20
N LYS A 31 -5.63 -13.58 6.36
CA LYS A 31 -4.32 -14.21 6.11
C LYS A 31 -3.90 -14.05 4.65
N HIS A 32 -4.83 -14.26 3.71
CA HIS A 32 -4.54 -14.08 2.28
C HIS A 32 -4.31 -12.61 1.91
N ASN A 33 -5.05 -11.68 2.52
CA ASN A 33 -4.84 -10.23 2.35
C ASN A 33 -3.45 -9.83 2.83
N TRP A 34 -3.07 -10.29 4.03
CA TRP A 34 -1.75 -10.07 4.60
C TRP A 34 -0.64 -10.63 3.71
N ALA A 35 -0.75 -11.89 3.30
CA ALA A 35 0.23 -12.55 2.44
C ALA A 35 0.37 -11.86 1.07
N ALA A 36 -0.74 -11.36 0.52
CA ALA A 36 -0.72 -10.59 -0.72
C ALA A 36 0.03 -9.26 -0.56
N CYS A 37 -0.19 -8.54 0.56
CA CYS A 37 0.54 -7.31 0.87
C CYS A 37 2.03 -7.57 1.10
N ASP A 38 2.37 -8.56 1.94
CA ASP A 38 3.76 -8.95 2.25
C ASP A 38 4.54 -9.30 0.98
N SER A 39 4.01 -10.22 0.16
CA SER A 39 4.67 -10.64 -1.07
C SER A 39 4.71 -9.56 -2.15
N ALA A 40 3.78 -8.59 -2.15
CA ALA A 40 3.84 -7.43 -3.03
C ALA A 40 4.95 -6.46 -2.60
N LEU A 41 5.00 -6.11 -1.31
CA LEU A 41 5.98 -5.19 -0.74
C LEU A 41 7.41 -5.73 -0.80
N LYS A 42 7.60 -7.05 -0.66
CA LYS A 42 8.90 -7.72 -0.84
C LYS A 42 9.48 -7.60 -2.26
N SER A 43 8.68 -7.23 -3.26
CA SER A 43 9.16 -7.01 -4.63
C SER A 43 9.74 -5.61 -4.88
N PHE A 44 9.65 -4.71 -3.91
CA PHE A 44 10.21 -3.35 -3.97
C PHE A 44 11.55 -3.27 -3.25
N SER A 45 12.36 -2.26 -3.61
CA SER A 45 13.57 -1.94 -2.86
C SER A 45 13.24 -1.58 -1.40
N ASP A 46 14.22 -1.69 -0.50
CA ASP A 46 13.99 -1.36 0.91
C ASP A 46 13.56 0.11 1.11
N ASN A 47 14.11 1.03 0.31
CA ASN A 47 13.74 2.44 0.35
C ASN A 47 12.31 2.67 -0.15
N ASP A 48 11.93 2.07 -1.28
CA ASP A 48 10.55 2.19 -1.81
C ASP A 48 9.55 1.54 -0.87
N ARG A 49 9.89 0.39 -0.30
CA ARG A 49 9.07 -0.29 0.71
C ARG A 49 8.85 0.60 1.93
N ALA A 50 9.89 1.27 2.43
CA ALA A 50 9.77 2.19 3.55
C ALA A 50 8.85 3.38 3.23
N MET A 51 8.96 3.97 2.03
CA MET A 51 8.08 5.05 1.58
C MET A 51 6.62 4.59 1.46
N LEU A 52 6.38 3.42 0.87
CA LEU A 52 5.05 2.85 0.74
C LEU A 52 4.43 2.55 2.12
N LEU A 53 5.20 1.94 3.03
CA LEU A 53 4.73 1.67 4.38
C LEU A 53 4.38 2.95 5.13
N TYR A 54 5.18 4.01 4.99
CA TYR A 54 4.85 5.32 5.57
C TYR A 54 3.48 5.81 5.08
N ILE A 55 3.26 5.83 3.76
CA ILE A 55 2.00 6.33 3.16
C ILE A 55 0.76 5.61 3.69
N TYR A 56 0.83 4.28 3.87
CA TYR A 56 -0.30 3.48 4.34
C TYR A 56 -0.42 3.39 5.86
N ARG A 57 0.64 3.72 6.60
CA ARG A 57 0.63 3.75 8.06
C ARG A 57 -0.07 4.99 8.59
N GLU A 58 0.19 6.14 7.99
CA GLU A 58 -0.33 7.44 8.44
C GLU A 58 -1.88 7.51 8.44
N GLY A 59 -2.40 8.38 9.31
CA GLY A 59 -3.84 8.52 9.58
C GLY A 59 -4.65 9.17 8.46
N ASP A 60 -4.02 10.08 7.71
CA ASP A 60 -4.67 10.92 6.70
C ASP A 60 -5.00 10.16 5.40
N THR A 61 -5.46 10.90 4.38
CA THR A 61 -5.73 10.33 3.05
C THR A 61 -4.41 9.98 2.35
N VAL A 62 -4.44 8.97 1.46
CA VAL A 62 -3.25 8.61 0.67
C VAL A 62 -2.68 9.80 -0.11
N PRO A 63 -3.50 10.64 -0.79
CA PRO A 63 -3.01 11.88 -1.41
C PRO A 63 -2.25 12.81 -0.44
N ASP A 64 -2.78 13.03 0.76
CA ASP A 64 -2.14 13.90 1.75
C ASP A 64 -0.80 13.30 2.22
N ASN A 65 -0.76 12.01 2.49
CA ASN A 65 0.46 11.31 2.89
C ASN A 65 1.53 11.36 1.80
N ILE A 66 1.13 11.23 0.52
CA ILE A 66 2.04 11.37 -0.62
C ILE A 66 2.58 12.81 -0.70
N TYR A 67 1.72 13.82 -0.54
CA TYR A 67 2.11 15.22 -0.54
C TYR A 67 3.14 15.51 0.55
N GLN A 68 2.87 15.09 1.80
CA GLN A 68 3.77 15.31 2.93
C GLN A 68 5.11 14.59 2.74
N LEU A 69 5.06 13.33 2.28
CA LEU A 69 6.27 12.55 2.02
C LEU A 69 7.12 13.19 0.92
N ALA A 70 6.50 13.57 -0.20
CA ALA A 70 7.16 14.26 -1.31
C ALA A 70 7.87 15.53 -0.84
N LYS A 71 7.17 16.37 -0.07
CA LYS A 71 7.71 17.60 0.50
C LYS A 71 8.88 17.32 1.45
N SER A 72 8.76 16.33 2.34
CA SER A 72 9.80 16.00 3.33
C SER A 72 11.09 15.44 2.71
N LYS A 73 10.98 14.67 1.62
CA LYS A 73 12.12 14.03 0.95
C LYS A 73 12.65 14.81 -0.25
N GLY A 74 11.98 15.89 -0.67
CA GLY A 74 12.36 16.65 -1.86
C GLY A 74 12.20 15.85 -3.16
N ILE A 75 11.26 14.92 -3.22
CA ILE A 75 11.00 14.05 -4.38
C ILE A 75 9.65 14.39 -5.03
N SER A 76 9.48 14.08 -6.31
CA SER A 76 8.23 14.39 -7.01
C SER A 76 7.07 13.48 -6.57
N GLN A 77 5.90 14.07 -6.36
CA GLN A 77 4.68 13.33 -6.02
C GLN A 77 4.34 12.28 -7.09
N ASP A 78 4.58 12.59 -8.36
CA ASP A 78 4.34 11.67 -9.48
C ASP A 78 5.15 10.37 -9.37
N SER A 79 6.40 10.45 -8.88
CA SER A 79 7.23 9.26 -8.67
C SER A 79 6.66 8.37 -7.57
N ILE A 80 6.17 8.98 -6.49
CA ILE A 80 5.51 8.27 -5.40
C ILE A 80 4.19 7.66 -5.87
N TRP A 81 3.39 8.39 -6.66
CA TRP A 81 2.14 7.89 -7.23
C TRP A 81 2.37 6.66 -8.12
N LYS A 82 3.46 6.62 -8.90
CA LYS A 82 3.83 5.43 -9.67
C LYS A 82 4.08 4.22 -8.77
N LEU A 83 4.81 4.39 -7.66
CA LEU A 83 5.05 3.32 -6.69
C LEU A 83 3.74 2.83 -6.04
N VAL A 84 2.87 3.76 -5.64
CA VAL A 84 1.56 3.45 -5.04
C VAL A 84 0.69 2.65 -6.01
N ASN A 85 0.58 3.11 -7.25
CA ASN A 85 -0.20 2.43 -8.29
C ASN A 85 0.36 1.04 -8.62
N GLU A 86 1.69 0.91 -8.66
CA GLU A 86 2.34 -0.37 -8.88
C GLU A 86 2.05 -1.33 -7.72
N LEU A 87 2.15 -0.87 -6.48
CA LEU A 87 1.84 -1.67 -5.30
C LEU A 87 0.38 -2.11 -5.30
N GLU A 88 -0.56 -1.18 -5.51
CA GLU A 88 -1.99 -1.51 -5.52
C GLU A 88 -2.31 -2.57 -6.57
N ARG A 89 -1.76 -2.42 -7.78
CA ARG A 89 -1.92 -3.41 -8.85
C ARG A 89 -1.30 -4.76 -8.49
N LYS A 90 -0.14 -4.77 -7.85
CA LYS A 90 0.53 -5.99 -7.40
C LYS A 90 -0.27 -6.75 -6.33
N VAL A 91 -0.91 -6.04 -5.41
CA VAL A 91 -1.80 -6.64 -4.41
C VAL A 91 -3.07 -7.16 -5.08
N ALA A 92 -3.70 -6.36 -5.95
CA ALA A 92 -4.91 -6.75 -6.67
C ALA A 92 -4.74 -8.07 -7.44
N LYS A 93 -3.64 -8.21 -8.20
CA LYS A 93 -3.31 -9.46 -8.93
C LYS A 93 -3.17 -10.66 -8.00
N ARG A 94 -2.47 -10.51 -6.87
CA ARG A 94 -2.27 -11.59 -5.89
C ARG A 94 -3.57 -12.00 -5.19
N ARG A 95 -4.56 -11.10 -5.16
CA ARG A 95 -5.90 -11.35 -4.62
C ARG A 95 -6.91 -11.80 -5.68
N GLY A 96 -6.52 -11.87 -6.96
CA GLY A 96 -7.43 -12.24 -8.05
C GLY A 96 -8.50 -11.19 -8.35
N LEU A 97 -8.21 -9.91 -8.08
CA LEU A 97 -9.11 -8.77 -8.34
C LEU A 97 -8.88 -8.14 -9.72
N LEU A 98 -7.87 -8.63 -10.45
CA LEU A 98 -7.44 -8.22 -11.79
C LEU A 98 -6.85 -9.42 -12.53
#